data_AF-A0A7J7NUU9-F1
#
_entry.id   AF-A0A7J7NUU9-F1
#
_cell.length_a   1.000
_cell.length_b   1.000
_cell.length_c   1.000
_cell.angle_alpha   90.00
_cell.angle_beta   90.00
_cell.angle_gamma   90.00
#
_symmetry.space_group_name_H-M   'P 1'
#
loop_
_entity.id
_entity.type
_entity.pdbx_description
1 polymer ?
#
loop_
_entity_poly.entity_id
_entity_poly.type
_entity_poly.pdbx_seq_one_letter_code
_entity_poly.pdbx_strand_id
1 'polypeptide(L)'
;MYKNTLRKEAHAWKQIIELRLSEQEASMLRFYVDELAITDLHWGMFIPAIKGKELGHGSNIQGLETTGTFDPKSDDFIINNPTLTSRKWWPGGLVADIGMKFGNGAYNTMDNGVLWFDHVHIPRDQMLMRVSQVTRESKCVQSDVPRKLLYGTMVYVRQTIVANASCALSRAVCIATRNSAVQRQFVSQDGGPETQVIDYKTQQNKIFPLVATAYAYKFIGEWLKWLYTDVTQRLQANDFSTFPKAHACTAGLESLITSTTADAIEECRKLCSGHGYLCSSGLPELFVVYHYQKNKFWGQNSFSFSDTYYLSQVSENRSLSAKIN
;
A
#
# COMPACT_ATOMS: atom_id res chain seq x y z
N MET A 1 -23.99 1.68 -8.17
CA MET A 1 -23.44 0.33 -8.46
C MET A 1 -22.74 -0.34 -7.26
N TYR A 2 -22.23 0.40 -6.26
CA TYR A 2 -21.37 -0.14 -5.18
C TYR A 2 -22.09 -0.70 -3.92
N LYS A 3 -23.43 -0.77 -3.89
CA LYS A 3 -24.20 -1.05 -2.66
C LYS A 3 -24.03 -2.45 -2.05
N ASN A 4 -23.28 -3.36 -2.68
CA ASN A 4 -23.21 -4.78 -2.28
C ASN A 4 -21.78 -5.36 -2.26
N THR A 5 -20.72 -4.56 -2.33
CA THR A 5 -19.32 -5.04 -2.35
C THR A 5 -19.03 -5.98 -1.16
N LEU A 6 -19.37 -5.56 0.06
CA LEU A 6 -19.24 -6.39 1.27
C LEU A 6 -19.99 -7.72 1.21
N ARG A 7 -21.21 -7.70 0.67
CA ARG A 7 -22.02 -8.93 0.57
C ARG A 7 -21.44 -9.88 -0.46
N LYS A 8 -20.91 -9.35 -1.56
CA LYS A 8 -20.22 -10.12 -2.59
C LYS A 8 -18.94 -10.75 -2.04
N GLU A 9 -18.10 -9.97 -1.37
CA GLU A 9 -16.85 -10.45 -0.75
C GLU A 9 -17.12 -11.48 0.34
N ALA A 10 -18.07 -11.21 1.25
CA ALA A 10 -18.44 -12.16 2.30
C ALA A 10 -19.03 -13.46 1.71
N HIS A 11 -19.81 -13.36 0.62
CA HIS A 11 -20.33 -14.53 -0.08
C HIS A 11 -19.23 -15.34 -0.77
N ALA A 12 -18.30 -14.69 -1.46
CA ALA A 12 -17.15 -15.34 -2.08
C ALA A 12 -16.23 -16.00 -1.04
N TRP A 13 -16.01 -15.36 0.10
CA TRP A 13 -15.26 -15.94 1.22
C TRP A 13 -15.94 -17.19 1.77
N LYS A 14 -17.25 -17.12 2.01
CA LYS A 14 -18.04 -18.27 2.43
C LYS A 14 -17.92 -19.43 1.43
N GLN A 15 -18.05 -19.15 0.14
CA GLN A 15 -17.90 -20.14 -0.94
C GLN A 15 -16.50 -20.77 -0.97
N ILE A 16 -15.43 -19.99 -0.82
CA ILE A 16 -14.04 -20.50 -0.79
C ILE A 16 -13.85 -21.50 0.34
N ILE A 17 -14.37 -21.18 1.54
CA ILE A 17 -14.29 -22.06 2.71
C ILE A 17 -15.15 -23.31 2.52
N GLU A 18 -16.41 -23.14 2.16
CA GLU A 18 -17.36 -24.25 2.02
C GLU A 18 -16.94 -25.24 0.92
N LEU A 19 -16.38 -24.73 -0.17
CA LEU A 19 -15.93 -25.55 -1.31
C LEU A 19 -14.47 -26.02 -1.20
N ARG A 20 -13.73 -25.56 -0.17
CA ARG A 20 -12.29 -25.86 0.03
C ARG A 20 -11.44 -25.59 -1.21
N LEU A 21 -11.67 -24.45 -1.86
CA LEU A 21 -10.96 -24.07 -3.09
C LEU A 21 -9.45 -23.90 -2.84
N SER A 22 -8.64 -24.29 -3.82
CA SER A 22 -7.21 -23.97 -3.85
C SER A 22 -6.99 -22.46 -4.06
N GLU A 23 -5.79 -21.94 -3.76
CA GLU A 23 -5.54 -20.48 -3.90
C GLU A 23 -5.67 -19.99 -5.36
N GLN A 24 -5.38 -20.85 -6.34
CA GLN A 24 -5.60 -20.53 -7.76
C GLN A 24 -7.09 -20.42 -8.09
N GLU A 25 -7.91 -21.36 -7.61
CA GLU A 25 -9.36 -21.35 -7.82
C GLU A 25 -10.04 -20.21 -7.05
N ALA A 26 -9.57 -19.96 -5.83
CA ALA A 26 -10.01 -18.83 -5.02
C ALA A 26 -9.68 -17.50 -5.71
N SER A 27 -8.49 -17.34 -6.28
CA SER A 27 -8.12 -16.15 -7.04
C SER A 27 -9.03 -15.92 -8.25
N MET A 28 -9.38 -16.98 -8.98
CA MET A 28 -10.35 -16.86 -10.08
C MET A 28 -11.74 -16.46 -9.58
N LEU A 29 -12.25 -17.10 -8.52
CA LEU A 29 -13.56 -16.76 -7.97
C LEU A 29 -13.62 -15.32 -7.48
N ARG A 30 -12.55 -14.82 -6.84
CA ARG A 30 -12.43 -13.41 -6.41
C ARG A 30 -12.57 -12.47 -7.62
N PHE A 31 -11.82 -12.74 -8.68
CA PHE A 31 -11.88 -11.95 -9.92
C PHE A 31 -13.28 -11.95 -10.55
N TYR A 32 -13.96 -13.10 -10.58
CA TYR A 32 -15.32 -13.20 -11.12
C TYR A 32 -16.36 -12.47 -10.26
N VAL A 33 -16.19 -12.44 -8.93
CA VAL A 33 -17.14 -11.80 -8.02
C VAL A 33 -16.97 -10.26 -8.00
N ASP A 34 -15.75 -9.78 -8.25
CA ASP A 34 -15.35 -8.36 -8.22
C ASP A 34 -15.66 -7.57 -9.52
N GLU A 35 -16.45 -8.10 -10.47
CA GLU A 35 -16.72 -7.49 -11.80
C GLU A 35 -16.54 -5.96 -11.90
N LEU A 36 -15.76 -5.54 -12.92
CA LEU A 36 -15.31 -4.17 -13.27
C LEU A 36 -14.21 -3.54 -12.39
N ALA A 37 -13.85 -4.11 -11.22
CA ALA A 37 -12.67 -3.66 -10.47
C ALA A 37 -11.41 -4.43 -10.93
N ILE A 38 -10.54 -3.77 -11.71
CA ILE A 38 -9.34 -4.38 -12.35
C ILE A 38 -8.26 -4.81 -11.33
N THR A 39 -8.47 -4.61 -10.04
CA THR A 39 -7.50 -4.94 -9.01
C THR A 39 -8.17 -5.75 -7.91
N ASP A 40 -7.57 -6.88 -7.57
CA ASP A 40 -7.78 -7.76 -6.39
C ASP A 40 -7.54 -7.01 -5.04
N LEU A 41 -7.79 -5.69 -5.06
CA LEU A 41 -7.48 -4.72 -4.04
C LEU A 41 -8.48 -4.82 -2.90
N HIS A 42 -9.76 -5.10 -3.17
CA HIS A 42 -10.77 -5.23 -2.11
C HIS A 42 -10.46 -6.43 -1.20
N TRP A 43 -10.11 -7.57 -1.80
CA TRP A 43 -9.71 -8.79 -1.10
C TRP A 43 -8.37 -8.68 -0.35
N GLY A 44 -7.33 -8.12 -0.99
CA GLY A 44 -6.07 -7.82 -0.33
C GLY A 44 -6.19 -6.78 0.79
N MET A 45 -7.29 -6.02 0.81
CA MET A 45 -7.58 -5.00 1.81
C MET A 45 -8.63 -5.42 2.84
N PHE A 46 -9.44 -6.46 2.63
CA PHE A 46 -10.53 -6.83 3.54
C PHE A 46 -10.06 -7.17 4.97
N ILE A 47 -8.93 -7.87 5.09
CA ILE A 47 -8.34 -8.22 6.39
C ILE A 47 -7.50 -7.08 6.99
N PRO A 48 -6.72 -6.29 6.21
CA PRO A 48 -6.08 -5.07 6.72
C PRO A 48 -7.04 -3.92 7.07
N ALA A 49 -8.18 -3.84 6.38
CA ALA A 49 -9.24 -2.83 6.53
C ALA A 49 -9.86 -2.80 7.92
N ILE A 50 -10.23 -3.97 8.43
CA ILE A 50 -10.82 -4.14 9.76
C ILE A 50 -9.74 -3.93 10.85
N LYS A 51 -8.47 -4.14 10.52
CA LYS A 51 -7.34 -4.06 11.47
C LYS A 51 -6.66 -2.71 11.61
N GLY A 52 -6.68 -1.84 10.60
CA GLY A 52 -5.64 -0.79 10.52
C GLY A 52 -6.04 0.59 11.02
N LYS A 53 -7.21 1.09 10.61
CA LYS A 53 -7.50 2.52 10.70
C LYS A 53 -8.86 2.81 11.31
N GLU A 54 -8.80 3.53 12.41
CA GLU A 54 -9.93 4.17 13.05
C GLU A 54 -9.87 5.67 12.78
N LEU A 55 -10.98 6.36 13.01
CA LEU A 55 -11.04 7.81 12.86
C LEU A 55 -9.96 8.51 13.74
N GLY A 56 -9.71 8.00 14.95
CA GLY A 56 -8.69 8.52 15.87
C GLY A 56 -7.29 7.95 15.68
N HIS A 57 -7.15 6.78 15.02
CA HIS A 57 -5.90 6.01 15.02
C HIS A 57 -5.58 5.47 13.62
N GLY A 58 -4.52 6.01 13.00
CA GLY A 58 -4.06 5.62 11.67
C GLY A 58 -2.71 4.88 11.66
N SER A 59 -1.64 5.57 12.09
CA SER A 59 -0.28 5.00 12.13
C SER A 59 -0.01 4.23 13.43
N ASN A 60 -0.61 4.65 14.55
CA ASN A 60 -0.44 3.98 15.84
C ASN A 60 -1.48 2.87 16.04
N ILE A 61 -1.17 1.67 15.53
CA ILE A 61 -2.03 0.49 15.64
C ILE A 61 -2.18 0.02 17.10
N GLN A 62 -1.22 0.32 17.99
CA GLN A 62 -1.33 -0.05 19.40
C GLN A 62 -2.38 0.77 20.16
N GLY A 63 -2.79 1.92 19.61
CA GLY A 63 -3.80 2.80 20.21
C GLY A 63 -5.23 2.51 19.77
N LEU A 64 -5.49 1.48 18.96
CA LEU A 64 -6.83 1.18 18.47
C LEU A 64 -7.82 0.96 19.63
N GLU A 65 -9.00 1.55 19.49
CA GLU A 65 -10.05 1.59 20.51
C GLU A 65 -11.11 0.51 20.30
N THR A 66 -11.22 -0.08 19.11
CA THR A 66 -12.16 -1.19 18.85
C THR A 66 -11.82 -2.38 19.75
N THR A 67 -12.81 -2.87 20.49
CA THR A 67 -12.64 -4.01 21.40
C THR A 67 -13.22 -5.29 20.80
N GLY A 68 -12.63 -6.42 21.18
CA GLY A 68 -13.17 -7.76 20.93
C GLY A 68 -13.11 -8.57 22.22
N THR A 69 -14.21 -8.64 22.95
CA THR A 69 -14.27 -9.30 24.27
C THR A 69 -14.83 -10.70 24.12
N PHE A 70 -14.10 -11.71 24.59
CA PHE A 70 -14.58 -13.10 24.55
C PHE A 70 -15.64 -13.33 25.64
N ASP A 71 -16.80 -13.87 25.24
CA ASP A 71 -17.85 -14.36 26.14
C ASP A 71 -17.81 -15.90 26.20
N PRO A 72 -17.30 -16.50 27.29
CA PRO A 72 -17.25 -17.96 27.43
C PRO A 72 -18.63 -18.61 27.53
N LYS A 73 -19.70 -17.87 27.81
CA LYS A 73 -21.06 -18.44 27.89
C LYS A 73 -21.60 -18.79 26.52
N SER A 74 -21.41 -17.91 25.54
CA SER A 74 -21.86 -18.12 24.16
C SER A 74 -20.78 -18.71 23.24
N ASP A 75 -19.52 -18.76 23.68
CA ASP A 75 -18.36 -19.11 22.86
C ASP A 75 -18.18 -18.14 21.67
N ASP A 76 -18.48 -16.86 21.89
CA ASP A 76 -18.35 -15.78 20.90
C ASP A 76 -17.39 -14.69 21.34
N PHE A 77 -16.89 -13.91 20.38
CA PHE A 77 -16.34 -12.58 20.62
C PHE A 77 -17.42 -11.52 20.38
N ILE A 78 -17.50 -10.57 21.29
CA ILE A 78 -18.32 -9.37 21.18
C ILE A 78 -17.42 -8.24 20.67
N ILE A 79 -17.63 -7.82 19.43
CA ILE A 79 -16.91 -6.73 18.78
C ILE A 79 -17.66 -5.42 18.99
N ASN A 80 -16.99 -4.40 19.50
CA ASN A 80 -17.62 -3.12 19.80
C ASN A 80 -16.73 -1.91 19.50
N ASN A 81 -17.39 -0.82 19.09
CA ASN A 81 -16.79 0.50 18.92
C ASN A 81 -17.25 1.44 20.04
N PRO A 82 -16.45 1.65 21.11
CA PRO A 82 -16.90 2.38 22.29
C PRO A 82 -17.11 3.89 22.06
N THR A 83 -16.41 4.47 21.08
CA THR A 83 -16.37 5.91 20.82
C THR A 83 -16.57 6.21 19.33
N LEU A 84 -16.87 7.47 19.00
CA LEU A 84 -16.88 7.93 17.61
C LEU A 84 -15.49 7.77 16.95
N THR A 85 -14.42 8.01 17.70
CA THR A 85 -13.03 7.91 17.20
C THR A 85 -12.61 6.47 16.93
N SER A 86 -13.24 5.49 17.60
CA SER A 86 -12.98 4.07 17.38
C SER A 86 -13.53 3.51 16.06
N ARG A 87 -14.45 4.23 15.38
CA ARG A 87 -15.06 3.75 14.14
C ARG A 87 -14.01 3.51 13.07
N LYS A 88 -14.11 2.39 12.36
CA LYS A 88 -13.21 2.09 11.26
C LYS A 88 -13.44 3.09 10.14
N TRP A 89 -12.37 3.70 9.67
CA TRP A 89 -12.43 4.82 8.72
C TRP A 89 -11.33 4.64 7.67
N TRP A 90 -11.67 4.85 6.39
CA TRP A 90 -10.85 4.65 5.18
C TRP A 90 -10.93 3.32 4.43
N PRO A 91 -11.31 2.18 5.02
CA PRO A 91 -11.34 0.96 4.23
C PRO A 91 -12.25 1.06 3.01
N GLY A 92 -11.77 0.56 1.86
CA GLY A 92 -12.60 0.42 0.65
C GLY A 92 -13.65 -0.66 0.86
N GLY A 93 -14.79 -0.55 0.19
CA GLY A 93 -15.86 -1.52 0.30
C GLY A 93 -16.58 -1.47 1.65
N LEU A 94 -16.81 -0.32 2.28
CA LEU A 94 -17.54 -0.27 3.56
C LEU A 94 -19.00 0.21 3.43
N VAL A 95 -19.79 -0.05 4.49
CA VAL A 95 -21.26 0.11 4.53
C VAL A 95 -21.72 1.53 4.16
N ALA A 96 -20.92 2.56 4.45
CA ALA A 96 -21.22 3.95 4.13
C ALA A 96 -19.97 4.69 3.62
N ASP A 97 -20.07 5.39 2.49
CA ASP A 97 -18.99 6.18 1.89
C ASP A 97 -18.61 7.39 2.77
N ILE A 98 -17.31 7.68 2.90
CA ILE A 98 -16.79 8.84 3.61
C ILE A 98 -16.82 10.12 2.77
N GLY A 99 -17.25 10.01 1.51
CA GLY A 99 -17.52 11.13 0.61
C GLY A 99 -16.42 11.35 -0.45
N MET A 100 -16.49 12.53 -1.06
CA MET A 100 -15.58 12.91 -2.15
C MET A 100 -14.13 13.01 -1.66
N LYS A 101 -13.25 12.37 -2.42
CA LYS A 101 -11.81 12.33 -2.24
C LYS A 101 -11.16 13.27 -3.26
N PHE A 102 -9.89 13.57 -3.03
CA PHE A 102 -9.12 14.47 -3.90
C PHE A 102 -9.15 14.02 -5.36
N GLY A 103 -9.22 14.99 -6.29
CA GLY A 103 -9.22 14.80 -7.75
C GLY A 103 -10.55 14.37 -8.38
N ASN A 104 -10.57 14.37 -9.72
CA ASN A 104 -11.72 13.93 -10.52
C ASN A 104 -11.55 12.46 -10.92
N GLY A 105 -12.61 11.66 -10.83
CA GLY A 105 -12.50 10.21 -11.01
C GLY A 105 -11.61 9.60 -9.93
N ALA A 106 -10.47 9.01 -10.31
CA ALA A 106 -9.49 8.48 -9.37
C ALA A 106 -10.13 7.60 -8.28
N TYR A 107 -9.78 7.84 -7.01
CA TYR A 107 -10.33 7.09 -5.88
C TYR A 107 -11.79 7.42 -5.57
N ASN A 108 -12.44 8.38 -6.22
CA ASN A 108 -13.90 8.55 -6.09
C ASN A 108 -14.69 7.38 -6.69
N THR A 109 -14.04 6.55 -7.51
CA THR A 109 -14.59 5.26 -7.97
C THR A 109 -14.56 4.18 -6.90
N MET A 110 -13.86 4.42 -5.78
CA MET A 110 -13.77 3.50 -4.64
C MET A 110 -14.66 3.99 -3.50
N ASP A 111 -15.47 3.08 -2.97
CA ASP A 111 -16.38 3.27 -1.85
C ASP A 111 -15.63 3.16 -0.51
N ASN A 112 -14.63 4.04 -0.32
CA ASN A 112 -13.98 4.16 0.97
C ASN A 112 -14.99 4.60 2.01
N GLY A 113 -15.15 3.80 3.06
CA GLY A 113 -16.25 4.00 3.96
C GLY A 113 -15.91 3.97 5.43
N VAL A 114 -16.97 3.98 6.21
CA VAL A 114 -16.98 3.86 7.66
C VAL A 114 -17.70 2.58 8.07
N LEU A 115 -17.17 1.94 9.11
CA LEU A 115 -17.79 0.78 9.74
C LEU A 115 -17.77 0.98 11.25
N TRP A 116 -18.88 0.62 11.89
CA TRP A 116 -18.98 0.57 13.34
C TRP A 116 -19.67 -0.75 13.72
N PHE A 117 -19.19 -1.32 14.80
CA PHE A 117 -19.76 -2.48 15.46
C PHE A 117 -20.48 -2.00 16.71
N ASP A 118 -21.74 -2.41 16.85
CA ASP A 118 -22.51 -2.27 18.08
C ASP A 118 -22.76 -3.66 18.63
N HIS A 119 -21.91 -4.07 19.58
CA HIS A 119 -21.96 -5.37 20.27
C HIS A 119 -22.21 -6.56 19.32
N VAL A 120 -21.41 -6.64 18.24
CA VAL A 120 -21.59 -7.68 17.23
C VAL A 120 -20.96 -8.99 17.71
N HIS A 121 -21.75 -10.06 17.72
CA HIS A 121 -21.29 -11.39 18.10
C HIS A 121 -20.69 -12.11 16.89
N ILE A 122 -19.46 -12.62 17.05
CA ILE A 122 -18.80 -13.49 16.09
C ILE A 122 -18.32 -14.77 16.79
N PRO A 123 -18.53 -15.96 16.21
CA PRO A 123 -18.04 -17.21 16.78
C PRO A 123 -16.53 -17.19 17.08
N ARG A 124 -16.11 -17.88 18.15
CA ARG A 124 -14.70 -17.91 18.59
C ARG A 124 -13.74 -18.33 17.48
N ASP A 125 -14.12 -19.30 16.65
CA ASP A 125 -13.30 -19.85 15.56
C ASP A 125 -13.06 -18.86 14.41
N GLN A 126 -13.78 -17.73 14.36
CA GLN A 126 -13.53 -16.65 13.41
C GLN A 126 -12.33 -15.76 13.78
N MET A 127 -11.76 -15.91 14.98
CA MET A 127 -10.50 -15.28 15.36
C MET A 127 -9.32 -15.95 14.61
N LEU A 128 -8.41 -15.14 14.04
CA LEU A 128 -7.21 -15.64 13.37
C LEU A 128 -6.19 -16.22 14.37
N MET A 129 -6.29 -17.52 14.64
CA MET A 129 -5.60 -18.21 15.74
C MET A 129 -4.24 -18.87 15.40
N ARG A 130 -3.56 -18.46 14.32
CA ARG A 130 -2.28 -19.09 13.90
C ARG A 130 -1.12 -18.87 14.87
N VAL A 131 -1.05 -17.69 15.50
CA VAL A 131 0.05 -17.29 16.40
C VAL A 131 -0.36 -17.17 17.85
N SER A 132 -1.65 -16.92 18.10
CA SER A 132 -2.22 -16.72 19.43
C SER A 132 -3.63 -17.26 19.39
N GLN A 133 -3.97 -18.07 20.38
CA GLN A 133 -5.24 -18.80 20.46
C GLN A 133 -5.98 -18.37 21.72
N VAL A 134 -7.31 -18.40 21.65
CA VAL A 134 -8.17 -18.26 22.83
C VAL A 134 -8.92 -19.58 22.99
N THR A 135 -8.67 -20.25 24.12
CA THR A 135 -9.38 -21.50 24.44
C THR A 135 -10.78 -21.20 24.95
N ARG A 136 -11.64 -22.22 24.96
CA ARG A 136 -13.03 -22.09 25.44
C ARG A 136 -13.10 -21.69 26.91
N GLU A 137 -12.07 -22.04 27.68
CA GLU A 137 -11.88 -21.66 29.09
C GLU A 137 -11.34 -20.23 29.25
N SER A 138 -11.43 -19.40 28.21
CA SER A 138 -10.98 -18.00 28.18
C SER A 138 -9.48 -17.81 28.42
N LYS A 139 -8.64 -18.81 28.11
CA LYS A 139 -7.18 -18.68 28.22
C LYS A 139 -6.56 -18.28 26.90
N CYS A 140 -5.71 -17.24 26.93
CA CYS A 140 -4.89 -16.86 25.79
C CYS A 140 -3.60 -17.70 25.79
N VAL A 141 -3.42 -18.51 24.74
CA VAL A 141 -2.28 -19.41 24.57
C VAL A 141 -1.48 -18.96 23.35
N GLN A 142 -0.17 -18.78 23.51
CA GLN A 142 0.72 -18.52 22.38
C GLN A 142 0.99 -19.84 21.65
N SER A 143 0.90 -19.83 20.33
CA SER A 143 1.23 -20.99 19.51
C SER A 143 2.75 -21.11 19.32
N ASP A 144 3.21 -22.29 18.90
CA ASP A 144 4.62 -22.56 18.61
C ASP A 144 5.15 -21.82 17.36
N VAL A 145 4.28 -21.08 16.65
CA VAL A 145 4.62 -20.35 15.43
C VAL A 145 5.30 -19.02 15.78
N PRO A 146 6.54 -18.77 15.31
CA PRO A 146 7.23 -17.51 15.56
C PRO A 146 6.46 -16.29 15.04
N ARG A 147 6.18 -15.31 15.91
CA ARG A 147 5.51 -14.04 15.54
C ARG A 147 6.23 -13.28 14.42
N LYS A 148 7.55 -13.48 14.28
CA LYS A 148 8.39 -12.89 13.23
C LYS A 148 7.91 -13.25 11.81
N LEU A 149 7.23 -14.39 11.64
CA LEU A 149 6.66 -14.80 10.35
C LEU A 149 5.57 -13.84 9.83
N LEU A 150 4.83 -13.18 10.72
CA LEU A 150 3.78 -12.23 10.33
C LEU A 150 4.34 -11.06 9.53
N TYR A 151 5.56 -10.63 9.84
CA TYR A 151 6.20 -9.51 9.17
C TYR A 151 6.64 -9.84 7.73
N GLY A 152 6.65 -11.11 7.32
CA GLY A 152 6.89 -11.48 5.92
C GLY A 152 5.87 -10.87 4.96
N THR A 153 4.62 -10.71 5.42
CA THR A 153 3.56 -10.03 4.65
C THR A 153 3.85 -8.55 4.44
N MET A 154 4.44 -7.86 5.42
CA MET A 154 4.81 -6.45 5.29
C MET A 154 5.90 -6.24 4.24
N VAL A 155 6.88 -7.15 4.17
CA VAL A 155 7.94 -7.11 3.14
C VAL A 155 7.35 -7.30 1.74
N TYR A 156 6.41 -8.24 1.58
CA TYR A 156 5.70 -8.46 0.31
C TYR A 156 4.92 -7.23 -0.16
N VAL A 157 4.11 -6.65 0.73
CA VAL A 157 3.30 -5.46 0.41
C VAL A 157 4.19 -4.28 0.00
N ARG A 158 5.29 -4.03 0.72
CA ARG A 158 6.26 -2.97 0.38
C ARG A 158 6.92 -3.18 -0.98
N GLN A 159 7.27 -4.43 -1.32
CA GLN A 159 7.81 -4.76 -2.64
C GLN A 159 6.81 -4.41 -3.76
N THR A 160 5.54 -4.74 -3.57
CA THR A 160 4.47 -4.42 -4.54
C THR A 160 4.28 -2.91 -4.69
N ILE A 161 4.36 -2.15 -3.60
CA ILE A 161 4.27 -0.68 -3.62
C ILE A 161 5.41 -0.08 -4.44
N VAL A 162 6.65 -0.52 -4.22
CA VAL A 162 7.81 -0.03 -4.98
C VAL A 162 7.67 -0.36 -6.47
N ALA A 163 7.19 -1.56 -6.80
CA ALA A 163 6.91 -1.93 -8.18
C ALA A 163 5.83 -1.03 -8.81
N ASN A 164 4.74 -0.76 -8.09
CA ASN A 164 3.66 0.13 -8.54
C ASN A 164 4.14 1.58 -8.71
N ALA A 165 5.02 2.06 -7.83
CA ALA A 165 5.64 3.38 -7.96
C ALA A 165 6.46 3.50 -9.25
N SER A 166 7.25 2.49 -9.60
CA SER A 166 8.00 2.47 -10.87
C SER A 166 7.07 2.51 -12.10
N CYS A 167 5.91 1.83 -12.03
CA CYS A 167 4.91 1.84 -13.09
C CYS A 167 4.22 3.21 -13.21
N ALA A 168 3.83 3.81 -12.08
CA ALA A 168 3.23 5.15 -12.06
C ALA A 168 4.19 6.22 -12.60
N LEU A 169 5.46 6.19 -12.17
CA LEU A 169 6.48 7.11 -12.65
C LEU A 169 6.72 6.96 -14.15
N SER A 170 6.88 5.73 -14.64
CA SER A 170 7.13 5.48 -16.07
C SER A 170 5.97 5.94 -16.96
N ARG A 171 4.71 5.82 -16.50
CA ARG A 171 3.54 6.37 -17.19
C ARG A 171 3.61 7.91 -17.28
N ALA A 172 3.88 8.59 -16.17
CA ALA A 172 3.96 10.05 -16.14
C ALA A 172 5.09 10.57 -17.03
N VAL A 173 6.27 9.97 -16.92
CA VAL A 173 7.44 10.31 -17.73
C VAL A 173 7.17 10.03 -19.20
N CYS A 174 6.52 8.92 -19.56
CA CYS A 174 6.17 8.62 -20.94
C CYS A 174 5.31 9.72 -21.57
N ILE A 175 4.29 10.19 -20.86
CA ILE A 175 3.42 11.30 -21.31
C ILE A 175 4.26 12.57 -21.47
N ALA A 176 5.03 12.95 -20.45
CA ALA A 176 5.83 14.17 -20.48
C ALA A 176 6.89 14.15 -21.60
N THR A 177 7.55 13.01 -21.85
CA THR A 177 8.57 12.87 -22.90
C THR A 177 7.95 12.97 -24.28
N ARG A 178 6.83 12.27 -24.52
CA ARG A 178 6.12 12.34 -25.79
C ARG A 178 5.57 13.74 -26.04
N ASN A 179 4.95 14.36 -25.04
CA ASN A 179 4.45 15.72 -25.16
C ASN A 179 5.59 16.72 -25.42
N SER A 180 6.72 16.59 -24.73
CA SER A 180 7.89 17.48 -24.93
C SER A 180 8.52 17.33 -26.31
N ALA A 181 8.45 16.14 -26.91
CA ALA A 181 8.91 15.90 -28.28
C ALA A 181 7.91 16.42 -29.32
N VAL A 182 6.61 16.47 -29.04
CA VAL A 182 5.61 16.98 -30.00
C VAL A 182 5.48 18.51 -29.91
N GLN A 183 5.45 19.04 -28.69
CA GLN A 183 5.26 20.45 -28.43
C GLN A 183 6.45 21.25 -28.95
N ARG A 184 6.16 22.26 -29.75
CA ARG A 184 7.13 23.24 -30.26
C ARG A 184 6.76 24.60 -29.69
N GLN A 185 7.76 25.34 -29.22
CA GLN A 185 7.54 26.66 -28.64
C GLN A 185 8.79 27.54 -28.80
N PHE A 186 8.56 28.85 -28.98
CA PHE A 186 9.58 29.91 -29.05
C PHE A 186 10.36 29.96 -30.36
N VAL A 187 11.66 29.66 -30.33
CA VAL A 187 12.58 30.01 -31.43
C VAL A 187 12.40 29.02 -32.57
N SER A 188 12.22 29.54 -33.77
CA SER A 188 12.37 28.80 -35.02
C SER A 188 13.82 28.90 -35.48
N GLN A 189 14.46 27.77 -35.79
CA GLN A 189 15.76 27.78 -36.47
C GLN A 189 15.51 28.06 -37.96
N ASP A 190 16.15 29.11 -38.48
CA ASP A 190 16.24 29.44 -39.92
C ASP A 190 14.90 29.51 -40.67
N GLY A 191 13.85 30.03 -40.02
CA GLY A 191 12.52 30.17 -40.63
C GLY A 191 11.74 28.86 -40.78
N GLY A 192 12.25 27.77 -40.18
CA GLY A 192 11.57 26.47 -40.11
C GLY A 192 10.46 26.40 -39.04
N PRO A 193 9.96 25.19 -38.72
CA PRO A 193 9.06 25.02 -37.59
C PRO A 193 9.74 25.39 -36.26
N GLU A 194 8.96 25.85 -35.29
CA GLU A 194 9.45 26.16 -33.93
C GLU A 194 10.22 24.97 -33.30
N THR A 195 11.17 25.26 -32.43
CA THR A 195 12.02 24.24 -31.77
C THR A 195 11.16 23.38 -30.82
N GLN A 196 11.41 22.06 -30.80
CA GLN A 196 10.74 21.14 -29.89
C GLN A 196 11.17 21.44 -28.45
N VAL A 197 10.23 21.41 -27.52
CA VAL A 197 10.52 21.81 -26.13
C VAL A 197 11.56 20.90 -25.48
N ILE A 198 11.65 19.63 -25.89
CA ILE A 198 12.66 18.67 -25.42
C ILE A 198 14.10 19.06 -25.78
N ASP A 199 14.34 19.94 -26.76
CA ASP A 199 15.69 20.36 -27.15
C ASP A 199 16.27 21.40 -26.19
N TYR A 200 15.43 22.06 -25.39
CA TYR A 200 15.89 22.99 -24.37
C TYR A 200 16.56 22.27 -23.20
N LYS A 201 17.76 22.73 -22.83
CA LYS A 201 18.53 22.16 -21.70
C LYS A 201 17.78 22.21 -20.37
N THR A 202 16.94 23.21 -20.16
CA THR A 202 16.07 23.31 -18.99
C THR A 202 15.04 22.18 -18.94
N GLN A 203 14.46 21.80 -20.08
CA GLN A 203 13.53 20.66 -20.19
C GLN A 203 14.29 19.34 -20.02
N GLN A 204 15.44 19.18 -20.68
CA GLN A 204 16.29 17.99 -20.57
C GLN A 204 16.74 17.71 -19.14
N ASN A 205 17.17 18.75 -18.42
CA ASN A 205 17.63 18.65 -17.02
C ASN A 205 16.50 18.24 -16.06
N LYS A 206 15.23 18.45 -16.43
CA LYS A 206 14.10 17.98 -15.63
C LYS A 206 13.64 16.59 -16.05
N ILE A 207 13.59 16.30 -17.35
CA ILE A 207 12.97 15.07 -17.84
C ILE A 207 13.92 13.86 -17.85
N PHE A 208 15.20 14.04 -18.22
CA PHE A 208 16.14 12.92 -18.32
C PHE A 208 16.47 12.29 -16.95
N PRO A 209 16.63 13.07 -15.86
CA PRO A 209 16.74 12.46 -14.54
C PRO A 209 15.52 11.62 -14.18
N LEU A 210 14.30 12.08 -14.49
CA LEU A 210 13.08 11.33 -14.20
C LEU A 210 12.98 10.03 -15.01
N VAL A 211 13.41 10.05 -16.28
CA VAL A 211 13.55 8.83 -17.10
C VAL A 211 14.52 7.86 -16.43
N ALA A 212 15.71 8.32 -16.05
CA ALA A 212 16.71 7.49 -15.39
C ALA A 212 16.18 6.93 -14.04
N THR A 213 15.49 7.75 -13.26
CA THR A 213 14.85 7.34 -12.00
C THR A 213 13.80 6.26 -12.22
N ALA A 214 12.98 6.34 -13.29
CA ALA A 214 12.00 5.32 -13.61
C ALA A 214 12.64 3.94 -13.83
N TYR A 215 13.76 3.89 -14.56
CA TYR A 215 14.54 2.65 -14.76
C TYR A 215 15.21 2.17 -13.47
N ALA A 216 15.80 3.08 -12.69
CA ALA A 216 16.41 2.74 -11.41
C ALA A 216 15.38 2.08 -10.47
N TYR A 217 14.18 2.65 -10.38
CA TYR A 217 13.10 2.10 -9.55
C TYR A 217 12.60 0.75 -10.07
N LYS A 218 12.57 0.56 -11.40
CA LYS A 218 12.23 -0.75 -11.98
C LYS A 218 13.23 -1.83 -11.55
N PHE A 219 14.53 -1.54 -11.60
CA PHE A 219 15.57 -2.48 -11.15
C PHE A 219 15.50 -2.74 -9.64
N ILE A 220 15.25 -1.71 -8.83
CA ILE A 220 15.05 -1.87 -7.38
C ILE A 220 13.83 -2.76 -7.10
N GLY A 221 12.74 -2.62 -7.87
CA GLY A 221 11.55 -3.45 -7.74
C GLY A 221 11.82 -4.94 -8.02
N GLU A 222 12.63 -5.25 -9.04
CA GLU A 222 13.06 -6.64 -9.33
C GLU A 222 13.99 -7.17 -8.23
N TRP A 223 14.91 -6.35 -7.72
CA TRP A 223 15.76 -6.72 -6.60
C TRP A 223 14.95 -7.00 -5.32
N LEU A 224 13.94 -6.19 -5.01
CA LEU A 224 13.05 -6.42 -3.87
C LEU A 224 12.24 -7.70 -4.01
N LYS A 225 11.88 -8.10 -5.23
CA LYS A 225 11.21 -9.38 -5.50
C LYS A 225 12.13 -10.57 -5.19
N TRP A 226 13.40 -10.48 -5.60
CA TRP A 226 14.43 -11.44 -5.20
C TRP A 226 14.61 -11.47 -3.68
N LEU A 227 14.75 -10.30 -3.03
CA LEU A 227 14.93 -10.19 -1.58
C LEU A 227 13.76 -10.82 -0.82
N TYR A 228 12.52 -10.59 -1.26
CA TYR A 228 11.33 -11.22 -0.68
C TYR A 228 11.39 -12.74 -0.76
N THR A 229 11.84 -13.28 -1.89
CA THR A 229 11.98 -14.73 -2.10
C THR A 229 13.03 -15.32 -1.16
N ASP A 230 14.21 -14.68 -1.05
CA ASP A 230 15.28 -15.08 -0.12
C ASP A 230 14.83 -15.03 1.34
N VAL A 231 14.20 -13.92 1.77
CA VAL A 231 13.69 -13.77 3.14
C VAL A 231 12.63 -14.81 3.45
N THR A 232 11.71 -15.10 2.51
CA THR A 232 10.65 -16.08 2.71
C THR A 232 11.22 -17.50 2.85
N GLN A 233 12.21 -17.87 2.04
CA GLN A 233 12.90 -19.16 2.15
C GLN A 233 13.63 -19.30 3.49
N ARG A 234 14.35 -18.25 3.94
CA ARG A 234 15.03 -18.25 5.24
C ARG A 234 14.06 -18.33 6.41
N LEU A 235 12.93 -17.61 6.34
CA LEU A 235 11.88 -17.67 7.35
C LEU A 235 11.28 -19.06 7.48
N GLN A 236 11.09 -19.78 6.37
CA GLN A 236 10.64 -21.18 6.39
C GLN A 236 11.68 -22.12 7.03
N ALA A 237 12.97 -21.82 6.86
CA ALA A 237 14.07 -22.52 7.51
C ALA A 237 14.34 -22.07 8.96
N ASN A 238 13.47 -21.24 9.55
CA ASN A 238 13.65 -20.63 10.88
C ASN A 238 14.92 -19.77 11.04
N ASP A 239 15.49 -19.25 9.95
CA ASP A 239 16.58 -18.25 9.97
C ASP A 239 15.99 -16.83 9.98
N PHE A 240 16.23 -16.10 11.07
CA PHE A 240 15.76 -14.72 11.26
C PHE A 240 16.89 -13.68 11.18
N SER A 241 18.11 -14.08 10.85
CA SER A 241 19.31 -13.21 10.91
C SER A 241 19.23 -12.01 9.95
N THR A 242 18.76 -12.24 8.72
CA THR A 242 18.68 -11.20 7.68
C THR A 242 17.42 -10.35 7.75
N PHE A 243 16.43 -10.79 8.54
CA PHE A 243 15.10 -10.17 8.59
C PHE A 243 15.13 -8.69 9.05
N PRO A 244 15.84 -8.29 10.13
CA PRO A 244 15.89 -6.89 10.55
C PRO A 244 16.42 -5.96 9.45
N LYS A 245 17.48 -6.39 8.76
CA LYS A 245 18.07 -5.64 7.64
C LYS A 245 17.11 -5.53 6.47
N ALA A 246 16.44 -6.62 6.09
CA ALA A 246 15.46 -6.62 5.01
C ALA A 246 14.25 -5.72 5.34
N HIS A 247 13.76 -5.76 6.58
CA HIS A 247 12.67 -4.91 7.04
C HIS A 247 13.03 -3.42 6.97
N ALA A 248 14.18 -3.02 7.50
CA ALA A 248 14.64 -1.63 7.47
C ALA A 248 14.90 -1.13 6.04
N CYS A 249 15.52 -1.97 5.19
CA CYS A 249 15.78 -1.62 3.80
C CYS A 249 14.48 -1.44 2.99
N THR A 250 13.53 -2.35 3.14
CA THR A 250 12.23 -2.25 2.44
C THR A 250 11.41 -1.06 2.93
N ALA A 251 11.45 -0.72 4.23
CA ALA A 251 10.78 0.47 4.77
C ALA A 251 11.37 1.77 4.21
N GLY A 252 12.70 1.89 4.22
CA GLY A 252 13.38 3.09 3.72
C GLY A 252 13.21 3.29 2.21
N LEU A 253 13.33 2.20 1.43
CA LEU A 253 13.12 2.25 -0.02
C LEU A 253 11.68 2.61 -0.38
N GLU A 254 10.70 2.01 0.30
CA GLU A 254 9.29 2.32 0.08
C GLU A 254 9.00 3.80 0.35
N SER A 255 9.45 4.34 1.49
CA SER A 255 9.28 5.77 1.84
C SER A 255 9.97 6.71 0.83
N LEU A 256 11.21 6.43 0.45
CA LEU A 256 11.98 7.26 -0.48
C LEU A 256 11.33 7.26 -1.87
N ILE A 257 11.11 6.07 -2.43
CA ILE A 257 10.60 5.89 -3.79
C ILE A 257 9.19 6.45 -3.90
N THR A 258 8.34 6.23 -2.89
CA THR A 258 6.97 6.72 -2.94
C THR A 258 6.91 8.25 -2.93
N SER A 259 7.77 8.88 -2.12
CA SER A 259 7.90 10.34 -2.04
C SER A 259 8.37 10.94 -3.35
N THR A 260 9.54 10.49 -3.83
CA THR A 260 10.16 11.03 -5.03
C THR A 260 9.28 10.79 -6.27
N THR A 261 8.58 9.66 -6.34
CA THR A 261 7.64 9.40 -7.44
C THR A 261 6.46 10.38 -7.43
N ALA A 262 5.90 10.71 -6.27
CA ALA A 262 4.78 11.66 -6.20
C ALA A 262 5.20 13.04 -6.72
N ASP A 263 6.37 13.51 -6.30
CA ASP A 263 6.93 14.79 -6.73
C ASP A 263 7.26 14.77 -8.22
N ALA A 264 7.83 13.66 -8.71
CA ALA A 264 8.15 13.47 -10.12
C ALA A 264 6.93 13.46 -11.04
N ILE A 265 5.80 12.86 -10.61
CA ILE A 265 4.56 12.88 -11.40
C ILE A 265 4.04 14.33 -11.54
N GLU A 266 4.07 15.10 -10.44
CA GLU A 266 3.67 16.50 -10.48
C GLU A 266 4.62 17.35 -11.33
N GLU A 267 5.93 17.08 -11.29
CA GLU A 267 6.87 17.73 -12.22
C GLU A 267 6.60 17.35 -13.68
N CYS A 268 6.28 16.09 -13.99
CA CYS A 268 5.85 15.69 -15.33
C CYS A 268 4.62 16.46 -15.81
N ARG A 269 3.67 16.74 -14.90
CA ARG A 269 2.50 17.57 -15.17
C ARG A 269 2.89 19.01 -15.52
N LYS A 270 3.78 19.61 -14.74
CA LYS A 270 4.31 20.97 -15.01
C LYS A 270 5.09 21.05 -16.33
N LEU A 271 5.84 20.00 -16.68
CA LEU A 271 6.58 19.92 -17.94
C LEU A 271 5.67 19.94 -19.18
N CYS A 272 4.40 19.57 -19.03
CA CYS A 272 3.38 19.64 -20.10
C CYS A 272 2.64 21.00 -20.16
N SER A 273 3.10 22.00 -19.39
CA SER A 273 2.56 23.36 -19.38
C SER A 273 1.03 23.39 -19.20
N GLY A 274 0.32 24.30 -19.88
CA GLY A 274 -1.14 24.44 -19.74
C GLY A 274 -1.92 23.17 -20.09
N HIS A 275 -1.47 22.39 -21.08
CA HIS A 275 -2.11 21.13 -21.45
C HIS A 275 -2.02 20.08 -20.34
N GLY A 276 -0.95 20.10 -19.54
CA GLY A 276 -0.81 19.27 -18.34
C GLY A 276 -1.84 19.56 -17.24
N TYR A 277 -2.53 20.70 -17.29
CA TYR A 277 -3.60 21.02 -16.34
C TYR A 277 -4.95 20.38 -16.71
N LEU A 278 -5.12 19.99 -17.98
CA LEU A 278 -6.35 19.36 -18.45
C LEU A 278 -6.44 17.91 -17.97
N CYS A 279 -7.64 17.46 -17.58
CA CYS A 279 -7.88 16.06 -17.22
C CYS A 279 -7.57 15.09 -18.38
N SER A 280 -7.73 15.54 -19.63
CA SER A 280 -7.41 14.76 -20.83
C SER A 280 -5.92 14.42 -20.98
N SER A 281 -5.02 15.13 -20.28
CA SER A 281 -3.60 14.78 -20.23
C SER A 281 -3.33 13.49 -19.43
N GLY A 282 -4.28 13.06 -18.58
CA GLY A 282 -4.15 11.91 -17.69
C GLY A 282 -3.21 12.10 -16.50
N LEU A 283 -2.39 13.16 -16.48
CA LEU A 283 -1.43 13.44 -15.41
C LEU A 283 -2.10 13.87 -14.09
N PRO A 284 -3.15 14.73 -14.07
CA PRO A 284 -3.86 15.07 -12.84
C PRO A 284 -4.48 13.85 -12.15
N GLU A 285 -5.13 12.96 -12.90
CA GLU A 285 -5.72 11.74 -12.35
C GLU A 285 -4.64 10.78 -11.84
N LEU A 286 -3.57 10.58 -12.61
CA LEU A 286 -2.44 9.73 -12.21
C LEU A 286 -1.79 10.22 -10.90
N PHE A 287 -1.57 11.53 -10.77
CA PHE A 287 -1.04 12.13 -9.55
C PHE A 287 -1.95 11.86 -8.36
N VAL A 288 -3.24 12.15 -8.51
CA VAL A 288 -4.24 11.98 -7.45
C VAL A 288 -4.32 10.53 -6.96
N VAL A 289 -4.44 9.58 -7.90
CA VAL A 289 -4.51 8.14 -7.59
C VAL A 289 -3.28 7.72 -6.80
N TYR A 290 -2.11 8.13 -7.27
CA TYR A 290 -0.85 7.77 -6.64
C TYR A 290 -0.67 8.41 -5.25
N HIS A 291 -0.97 9.70 -5.14
CA HIS A 291 -0.84 10.46 -3.90
C HIS A 291 -1.80 9.94 -2.80
N TYR A 292 -2.99 9.51 -3.20
CA TYR A 292 -3.91 8.83 -2.28
C TYR A 292 -3.32 7.52 -1.74
N GLN A 293 -2.74 6.66 -2.59
CA GLN A 293 -2.12 5.41 -2.14
C GLN A 293 -0.99 5.67 -1.14
N LYS A 294 -0.11 6.63 -1.45
CA LYS A 294 0.97 7.06 -0.55
C LYS A 294 0.42 7.40 0.85
N ASN A 295 -0.54 8.31 0.93
CA ASN A 295 -1.06 8.80 2.22
C ASN A 295 -1.98 7.79 2.94
N LYS A 296 -2.74 6.98 2.19
CA LYS A 296 -3.69 6.03 2.78
C LYS A 296 -3.00 4.84 3.38
N PHE A 297 -2.03 4.22 2.72
CA PHE A 297 -1.42 3.01 3.27
C PHE A 297 -0.44 3.35 4.39
N TRP A 298 0.22 4.50 4.33
CA TRP A 298 1.28 4.83 5.27
C TRP A 298 1.21 6.33 5.62
N GLY A 299 0.79 6.64 6.85
CA GLY A 299 0.77 8.00 7.36
C GLY A 299 2.18 8.47 7.70
N GLN A 300 2.54 9.67 7.24
CA GLN A 300 3.83 10.35 7.46
C GLN A 300 5.08 9.47 7.23
N ASN A 301 5.71 9.63 6.05
CA ASN A 301 7.04 9.10 5.72
C ASN A 301 8.08 9.27 6.84
N SER A 302 7.92 10.28 7.70
CA SER A 302 8.67 10.53 8.94
C SER A 302 8.84 9.26 9.78
N PHE A 303 7.79 8.43 9.91
CA PHE A 303 7.82 7.21 10.72
C PHE A 303 8.59 6.07 10.02
N SER A 304 8.42 5.88 8.71
CA SER A 304 9.22 4.91 7.96
C SER A 304 10.71 5.27 7.92
N PHE A 305 11.06 6.57 7.97
CA PHE A 305 12.45 7.02 8.18
C PHE A 305 12.94 6.80 9.62
N SER A 306 12.05 6.80 10.62
CA SER A 306 12.42 6.40 11.98
C SER A 306 12.62 4.89 12.12
N ASP A 307 11.94 4.06 11.31
CA ASP A 307 12.15 2.61 11.24
C ASP A 307 13.54 2.22 10.70
N THR A 308 14.26 3.18 10.08
CA THR A 308 15.70 3.04 9.79
C THR A 308 16.58 3.09 11.05
N TYR A 309 16.02 3.03 12.27
CA TYR A 309 16.73 2.86 13.55
C TYR A 309 17.72 1.68 13.55
N TYR A 310 17.53 0.69 12.67
CA TYR A 310 18.55 -0.34 12.41
C TYR A 310 19.93 0.25 12.07
N LEU A 311 19.99 1.38 11.37
CA LEU A 311 21.25 2.08 11.06
C LEU A 311 21.92 2.65 12.31
N SER A 312 21.17 3.12 13.31
CA SER A 312 21.75 3.55 14.59
C SER A 312 22.27 2.35 15.38
N GLN A 313 21.53 1.24 15.41
CA GLN A 313 21.96 0.00 16.07
C GLN A 313 23.20 -0.63 15.42
N VAL A 314 23.32 -0.58 14.09
CA VAL A 314 24.51 -1.02 13.36
C VAL A 314 25.70 -0.10 13.62
N SER A 315 25.46 1.22 13.69
CA SER A 315 26.49 2.20 14.04
C SER A 315 27.01 2.00 15.47
N GLU A 316 26.11 1.77 16.43
CA GLU A 316 26.46 1.46 17.81
C GLU A 316 27.24 0.15 17.92
N ASN A 317 26.80 -0.92 17.24
CA ASN A 317 27.53 -2.19 17.21
C ASN A 317 28.92 -2.07 16.56
N ARG A 318 29.06 -1.28 15.49
CA ARG A 318 30.40 -0.99 14.91
C ARG A 318 31.27 -0.19 15.87
N SER A 319 30.70 0.75 16.62
CA SER A 319 31.45 1.52 17.62
C SER A 319 31.87 0.69 18.84
N LEU A 320 31.10 -0.33 19.20
CA LEU A 320 31.44 -1.33 20.22
C LEU A 320 32.51 -2.30 19.72
N SER A 321 32.41 -2.80 18.48
CA SER A 321 33.46 -3.64 17.88
C SER A 321 34.77 -2.87 17.64
N ALA A 322 34.71 -1.56 17.39
CA ALA A 322 35.90 -0.71 17.28
C ALA A 322 36.52 -0.33 18.63
N LYS A 323 35.83 -0.57 19.76
CA LYS A 323 36.35 -0.39 21.12
C LYS A 323 36.88 -1.69 21.76
N ILE A 324 36.69 -2.83 21.10
CA ILE A 324 37.09 -4.17 21.58
C ILE A 324 38.37 -4.66 20.86
N ASN A 325 38.90 -3.91 19.89
CA ASN A 325 40.23 -4.10 19.30
C ASN A 325 41.17 -2.96 19.73
#